data_AF-A0A255I0U0-F1
#
_entry.id   AF-A0A255I0U0-F1
#
_cell.length_a   1.000
_cell.length_b   1.000
_cell.length_c   1.000
_cell.angle_alpha   90.00
_cell.angle_beta   90.00
_cell.angle_gamma   90.00
#
_symmetry.space_group_name_H-M   'P 1'
#
loop_
_entity.id
_entity.type
_entity.pdbx_description
1 polymer ?
#
loop_
_entity_poly.entity_id
_entity_poly.type
_entity_poly.pdbx_seq_one_letter_code
_entity_poly.pdbx_strand_id
1 'polypeptide(L)'
;MRLPNGYGGVVKLSGKRRKPYAARVTAEWHLNEKTGKVVQEYQILGYGTTKTEALQILAKYNDNPIDLSVMKLTFADIYERWSEEKYPTVSPSNVNGYKAAFALIVRFKER
;
A
#
# COMPACT_ATOMS: atom_id res chain seq x y z
N MET A 1 -1.87 9.95 26.88
CA MET A 1 -1.96 10.98 25.82
C MET A 1 -2.84 10.44 24.70
N ARG A 2 -3.91 11.16 24.35
CA ARG A 2 -4.86 10.78 23.28
C ARG A 2 -4.39 11.45 21.99
N LEU A 3 -4.42 10.72 20.87
CA LEU A 3 -4.02 11.27 19.57
C LEU A 3 -5.11 12.24 19.07
N PRO A 4 -4.75 13.22 18.20
CA PRO A 4 -5.71 14.08 17.53
C PRO A 4 -6.74 13.29 16.71
N ASN A 5 -7.91 13.87 16.48
CA ASN A 5 -8.94 13.26 15.65
C ASN A 5 -8.42 13.05 14.22
N GLY A 6 -8.70 11.90 13.60
CA GLY A 6 -8.26 11.58 12.25
C GLY A 6 -6.79 11.18 12.10
N TYR A 7 -5.97 11.27 13.15
CA TYR A 7 -4.53 11.00 13.11
C TYR A 7 -4.17 9.53 12.87
N GLY A 8 -5.15 8.63 13.07
CA GLY A 8 -4.96 7.18 13.04
C GLY A 8 -4.69 6.60 14.43
N GLY A 9 -4.17 5.36 14.49
CA GLY A 9 -3.93 4.67 15.74
C GLY A 9 -2.84 3.62 15.66
N VAL A 10 -2.31 3.24 16.83
CA VAL A 10 -1.36 2.14 16.97
C VAL A 10 -2.01 1.03 17.78
N VAL A 11 -1.99 -0.19 17.25
CA VAL A 11 -2.53 -1.38 17.92
C VAL A 11 -1.46 -2.43 18.11
N LYS A 12 -1.52 -3.14 19.25
CA LYS A 12 -0.68 -4.30 19.50
C LYS A 12 -1.39 -5.54 18.98
N LEU A 13 -0.74 -6.26 18.06
CA LEU A 13 -1.25 -7.48 17.48
C LEU A 13 -0.99 -8.67 18.42
N SER A 14 -1.93 -9.62 18.47
CA SER A 14 -1.91 -10.79 19.37
C SER A 14 -0.97 -11.91 18.90
N GLY A 15 -0.17 -12.50 19.79
CA GLY A 15 0.79 -13.56 19.47
C GLY A 15 2.26 -13.10 19.45
N LYS A 16 3.19 -14.03 19.17
CA LYS A 16 4.64 -13.79 19.25
C LYS A 16 5.18 -13.29 17.90
N ARG A 17 5.20 -11.97 17.72
CA ARG A 17 5.73 -11.31 16.52
C ARG A 17 7.01 -10.53 16.83
N ARG A 18 7.95 -10.48 15.88
CA ARG A 18 9.15 -9.63 15.98
C ARG A 18 8.81 -8.14 16.05
N LYS A 19 7.77 -7.70 15.32
CA LYS A 19 7.24 -6.33 15.32
C LYS A 19 5.72 -6.35 15.63
N PRO A 20 5.33 -6.32 16.91
CA PRO A 20 3.94 -6.54 17.30
C PRO A 20 3.06 -5.28 17.22
N TYR A 21 3.61 -4.08 17.04
CA TYR A 21 2.83 -2.84 17.00
C TYR A 21 2.56 -2.43 15.55
N ALA A 22 1.30 -2.31 15.16
CA ALA A 22 0.89 -1.86 13.83
C ALA A 22 0.39 -0.41 13.88
N ALA A 23 0.96 0.44 13.03
CA ALA A 23 0.45 1.78 12.76
C ALA A 23 -0.65 1.68 11.69
N ARG A 24 -1.85 2.18 11.99
CA ARG A 24 -3.01 2.09 11.10
C ARG A 24 -3.73 3.43 10.97
N VAL A 25 -4.27 3.68 9.79
CA VAL A 25 -5.14 4.82 9.48
C VAL A 25 -6.45 4.31 8.93
N THR A 26 -7.49 5.14 9.04
CA THR A 26 -8.80 4.84 8.46
C THR A 26 -8.72 5.11 6.98
N ALA A 27 -9.01 4.12 6.15
CA ALA A 27 -9.06 4.30 4.71
C ALA A 27 -10.50 4.58 4.26
N GLU A 28 -11.42 3.67 4.57
CA GLU A 28 -12.76 3.71 4.03
C GLU A 28 -13.78 3.14 5.03
N TRP A 29 -15.06 3.40 4.77
CA TRP A 29 -16.17 2.82 5.51
C TRP A 29 -17.00 2.01 4.54
N HIS A 30 -17.13 0.71 4.79
CA HIS A 30 -17.97 -0.16 3.98
C HIS A 30 -19.17 -0.67 4.78
N LEU A 31 -20.33 -0.76 4.13
CA LEU A 31 -21.50 -1.38 4.72
C LEU A 31 -21.37 -2.89 4.59
N ASN A 32 -21.33 -3.59 5.72
CA ASN A 32 -21.39 -5.04 5.71
C ASN A 32 -22.84 -5.47 5.57
N GLU A 33 -23.26 -5.78 4.33
CA GLU A 33 -24.64 -6.16 3.99
C GLU A 33 -25.18 -7.34 4.81
N LYS A 34 -24.32 -8.26 5.24
CA LYS A 34 -24.74 -9.42 6.07
C LYS A 34 -25.10 -9.06 7.50
N THR A 35 -24.57 -7.94 8.01
CA THR A 35 -24.76 -7.53 9.42
C THR A 35 -25.46 -6.19 9.57
N GLY A 36 -25.66 -5.45 8.47
CA GLY A 36 -26.23 -4.11 8.45
C GLY A 36 -25.36 -3.06 9.13
N LYS A 37 -24.10 -3.39 9.47
CA LYS A 37 -23.19 -2.51 10.20
C LYS A 37 -22.20 -1.85 9.27
N VAL A 38 -21.96 -0.57 9.51
CA VAL A 38 -20.88 0.17 8.86
C VAL A 38 -19.56 -0.24 9.52
N VAL A 39 -18.69 -0.88 8.76
CA VAL A 39 -17.39 -1.34 9.21
C VAL A 39 -16.33 -0.39 8.71
N GLN A 40 -15.44 -0.01 9.63
CA GLN A 40 -14.29 0.83 9.33
C GLN A 40 -13.16 -0.02 8.78
N GLU A 41 -12.70 0.32 7.59
CA GLU A 41 -11.56 -0.32 6.96
C GLU A 41 -10.27 0.41 7.33
N TYR A 42 -9.33 -0.35 7.87
CA TYR A 42 -8.05 0.17 8.32
C TYR A 42 -6.95 -0.19 7.34
N GLN A 43 -6.20 0.81 6.89
CA GLN A 43 -4.97 0.60 6.15
C GLN A 43 -3.79 0.57 7.14
N ILE A 44 -2.94 -0.45 7.01
CA ILE A 44 -1.71 -0.56 7.82
C ILE A 44 -0.59 0.19 7.10
N LEU A 45 0.04 1.14 7.80
CA LEU A 45 1.17 1.92 7.31
C LEU A 45 2.49 1.20 7.53
N GLY A 46 2.60 0.43 8.62
CA GLY A 46 3.80 -0.30 8.96
C GLY A 46 3.77 -0.91 10.36
N TYR A 47 4.86 -1.59 10.69
CA TYR A 47 5.03 -2.31 11.95
C TYR A 47 6.27 -1.83 12.70
N GLY A 48 6.12 -1.69 14.02
CA GLY A 48 7.19 -1.38 14.96
C GLY A 48 7.40 -2.49 15.99
N THR A 49 8.63 -2.59 16.49
CA THR A 49 9.01 -3.41 17.65
C THR A 49 8.42 -2.81 18.94
N THR A 50 8.38 -1.48 19.02
CA THR A 50 7.83 -0.72 20.15
C THR A 50 6.64 0.13 19.72
N LYS A 51 5.82 0.54 20.70
CA LYS A 51 4.72 1.48 20.45
C LYS A 51 5.22 2.82 19.92
N THR A 52 6.37 3.29 20.40
CA THR A 52 6.99 4.54 19.99
C THR A 52 7.45 4.48 18.53
N GLU A 53 8.05 3.38 18.09
CA GLU A 53 8.45 3.19 16.69
C GLU A 53 7.22 3.23 15.77
N ALA A 54 6.12 2.56 16.15
CA ALA A 54 4.88 2.63 15.39
C ALA A 54 4.25 4.03 15.38
N LEU A 55 4.37 4.81 16.47
CA LEU A 55 3.94 6.21 16.50
C LEU A 55 4.80 7.10 15.58
N GLN A 56 6.10 6.83 15.47
CA GLN A 56 6.96 7.54 14.53
C GLN A 56 6.60 7.25 13.07
N ILE A 57 6.24 6.01 12.74
CA ILE A 57 5.73 5.65 11.40
C ILE A 57 4.47 6.46 11.08
N LEU A 58 3.56 6.54 12.05
CA LEU A 58 2.30 7.27 11.93
C LEU A 58 2.52 8.79 11.83
N ALA A 59 3.45 9.35 12.60
CA ALA A 59 3.83 10.76 12.53
C ALA A 59 4.43 11.11 11.17
N LYS A 60 5.38 10.30 10.68
CA LYS A 60 5.98 10.48 9.34
C LYS A 60 4.94 10.48 8.22
N TYR A 61 3.93 9.63 8.32
CA TYR A 61 2.83 9.59 7.38
C TYR A 61 1.96 10.86 7.43
N ASN A 62 1.73 11.42 8.61
CA ASN A 62 0.97 12.67 8.74
C ASN A 62 1.78 13.91 8.34
N ASP A 63 3.10 13.90 8.55
CA ASP A 63 4.00 14.98 8.11
C ASP A 63 4.15 15.02 6.58
N ASN A 64 4.21 13.84 5.96
CA ASN A 64 4.24 13.68 4.51
C ASN A 64 3.18 12.64 4.11
N PRO A 65 1.94 13.06 3.84
CA PRO A 65 0.89 12.14 3.40
C PRO A 65 1.30 11.51 2.07
N ILE A 66 1.84 10.30 2.17
CA ILE A 66 2.08 9.45 1.01
C ILE A 66 0.69 9.04 0.50
N ASP A 67 0.42 9.31 -0.77
CA ASP A 67 -0.80 8.83 -1.40
C ASP A 67 -0.79 7.29 -1.35
N LEU A 68 -1.63 6.74 -0.48
CA LEU A 68 -1.74 5.30 -0.24
C LEU A 68 -2.25 4.56 -1.48
N SER A 69 -2.86 5.28 -2.43
CA SER A 69 -3.20 4.73 -3.74
C SER A 69 -1.94 4.26 -4.49
N VAL A 70 -0.81 4.95 -4.30
CA VAL A 70 0.48 4.62 -4.91
C VAL A 70 1.06 3.32 -4.33
N MET A 71 0.78 3.01 -3.07
CA MET A 71 1.20 1.74 -2.47
C MET A 71 0.39 0.53 -2.97
N LYS A 72 -0.81 0.75 -3.52
CA LYS A 72 -1.63 -0.30 -4.14
C LYS A 72 -1.26 -0.57 -5.59
N LEU A 73 -0.45 0.30 -6.23
CA LEU A 73 -0.02 0.06 -7.60
C LEU A 73 0.76 -1.25 -7.69
N THR A 74 0.30 -2.12 -8.57
CA THR A 74 1.03 -3.32 -8.93
C THR A 74 2.16 -2.96 -9.88
N PHE A 75 3.15 -3.84 -9.99
CA PHE A 75 4.20 -3.72 -11.00
C PHE A 75 3.61 -3.63 -12.43
N ALA A 76 2.46 -4.26 -12.68
CA ALA A 76 1.76 -4.16 -13.95
C ALA A 76 1.24 -2.73 -14.19
N ASP A 77 0.58 -2.13 -13.19
CA ASP A 77 0.07 -0.75 -13.28
C ASP A 77 1.20 0.26 -13.52
N ILE A 78 2.36 0.03 -12.88
CA ILE A 78 3.56 0.87 -13.07
C ILE A 78 4.09 0.71 -14.49
N TYR A 79 4.18 -0.53 -14.98
CA TYR A 79 4.65 -0.82 -16.33
C TYR A 79 3.73 -0.20 -17.39
N GLU A 80 2.41 -0.27 -17.22
CA GLU A 80 1.46 0.34 -18.14
C GLU A 80 1.68 1.84 -18.25
N ARG A 81 1.68 2.56 -17.11
CA ARG A 81 1.93 4.01 -17.08
C ARG A 81 3.27 4.40 -17.70
N TRP A 82 4.33 3.64 -17.40
CA TRP A 82 5.65 3.86 -17.99
C TRP A 82 5.65 3.59 -19.51
N SER A 83 4.94 2.56 -19.94
CA SER A 83 4.90 2.15 -21.35
C SER A 83 4.15 3.16 -22.22
N GLU A 84 3.09 3.78 -21.70
CA GLU A 84 2.35 4.86 -22.36
C GLU A 84 3.24 6.07 -22.62
N GLU A 85 4.10 6.44 -21.66
CA GLU A 85 5.04 7.56 -21.82
C GLU A 85 6.22 7.19 -22.73
N LYS A 86 6.75 5.97 -22.62
CA LYS A 86 7.96 5.59 -23.34
C LYS A 86 7.73 5.17 -24.77
N TYR A 87 6.72 4.37 -25.08
CA TYR A 87 6.53 3.80 -26.43
C TYR A 87 6.45 4.82 -27.57
N PRO A 88 5.86 6.02 -27.39
CA PRO A 88 5.88 7.06 -28.42
C PRO A 88 7.29 7.57 -28.76
N THR A 89 8.26 7.43 -27.84
CA THR A 89 9.62 7.96 -27.98
C THR A 89 10.65 6.92 -28.45
N VAL A 90 10.30 5.63 -28.48
CA VAL A 90 11.23 4.54 -28.83
C VAL A 90 10.87 3.89 -30.15
N SER A 91 11.86 3.28 -30.79
CA SER A 91 11.65 2.53 -32.03
C SER A 91 10.71 1.32 -31.80
N PRO A 92 9.95 0.89 -32.83
CA PRO A 92 9.06 -0.26 -32.73
C PRO A 92 9.76 -1.56 -32.28
N SER A 93 11.02 -1.73 -32.69
CA SER A 93 11.84 -2.88 -32.29
C SER A 93 12.13 -2.91 -30.79
N ASN A 94 12.42 -1.75 -30.20
CA ASN A 94 12.65 -1.64 -28.76
C ASN A 94 11.35 -1.86 -27.95
N VAL A 95 10.22 -1.35 -28.46
CA VAL A 95 8.89 -1.59 -27.85
C VAL A 95 8.58 -3.08 -27.77
N ASN A 96 8.86 -3.83 -28.84
CA ASN A 96 8.65 -5.29 -28.85
C ASN A 96 9.53 -6.02 -27.83
N GLY A 97 10.77 -5.57 -27.63
CA GLY A 97 11.66 -6.10 -26.59
C GLY A 97 11.11 -5.89 -25.18
N TYR A 98 10.60 -4.70 -24.88
CA TYR A 98 9.99 -4.42 -23.56
C TYR A 98 8.74 -5.26 -23.31
N LYS A 99 7.87 -5.41 -24.31
CA LYS A 99 6.68 -6.28 -24.22
C LYS A 99 7.04 -7.73 -23.95
N ALA A 100 8.03 -8.28 -24.65
CA ALA A 100 8.49 -9.65 -24.46
C ALA A 100 9.08 -9.88 -23.05
N ALA A 101 9.88 -8.94 -22.56
CA ALA A 101 10.47 -9.02 -21.22
C ALA A 101 9.39 -8.96 -20.13
N PHE A 102 8.40 -8.06 -20.25
CA PHE A 102 7.30 -7.97 -19.30
C PHE A 102 6.43 -9.23 -19.28
N ALA A 103 6.11 -9.80 -20.44
CA ALA A 103 5.35 -11.04 -20.54
C ALA A 103 6.02 -12.22 -19.81
N LEU A 104 7.36 -12.27 -19.83
CA LEU A 104 8.12 -13.30 -19.14
C LEU A 104 7.99 -13.18 -17.62
N ILE A 105 8.03 -11.95 -17.09
CA ILE A 105 7.89 -11.67 -15.65
C ILE A 105 6.50 -12.01 -15.13
N VAL A 106 5.44 -11.64 -15.88
CA VAL A 106 4.04 -11.94 -15.48
C VAL A 106 3.83 -13.45 -15.37
N ARG A 107 4.38 -14.23 -16.31
CA ARG A 107 4.27 -15.70 -16.33
C ARG A 107 4.91 -16.39 -15.12
N PHE A 108 5.91 -15.78 -14.48
CA PHE A 108 6.54 -16.33 -13.27
C PHE A 108 5.70 -16.11 -12.00
N LYS A 109 4.78 -15.15 -12.00
CA LYS A 109 3.94 -14.84 -10.83
C LYS A 109 2.79 -15.84 -10.62
N GLU A 110 2.47 -16.66 -11.63
CA GLU A 110 1.38 -17.64 -11.63
C GLU A 110 1.83 -19.08 -11.30
N ARG A 111 3.11 -19.30 -10.98
CA ARG A 111 3.65 -20.58 -10.48
C ARG A 111 3.92 -20.52 -8.99
#